data_AF-A0A1T3CTQ3-F1
#
_entry.id   AF-A0A1T3CTQ3-F1
#
_cell.length_a   1.000
_cell.length_b   1.000
_cell.length_c   1.000
_cell.angle_alpha   90.00
_cell.angle_beta   90.00
_cell.angle_gamma   90.00
#
_symmetry.space_group_name_H-M   'P 1'
#
loop_
_entity.id
_entity.type
_entity.pdbx_description
1 polymer ?
#
loop_
_entity_poly.entity_id
_entity_poly.type
_entity_poly.pdbx_seq_one_letter_code
_entity_poly.pdbx_strand_id
1 'polypeptide(L)'
;MLLNFWSFLNGQPMQIRLILTMLACALANTVKQVGESFEYSNPSPGSYNQILYDASGMNCIPGDAFYLAAKKRLGLLDVTLTSVQCFFLAGLYEVCRLRPTNAWVHYSQACSRLQFILSHRNVRDDSLDTEFHVLERLYFSCCRTERDLREELDLPPAGITSLHFPREFPSLPSWTSFHGSVNENSSNTNSNWQILPSSVIQQQEEHSWYYYLACIALRKKADSINDLLYEPGEHVWLANIEHVMAQAILQEHELDQWRTILPKTLEFDADDGAPEDLAFILECRQLQWRQISYRPLLYYVLHKPDTDPYFDRVLPLAQKCLQYCALTIKRLTRPHYYEATWFSYRAISTATLLILAAQLRGPLLYVHNWQALVSLSLRVLAARTARAAYIDQARPVLETLLKHVTKDHE
;
A
#
# COMPACT_ATOMS: atom_id res chain seq x y z
N MET A 1 2.51 1.99 13.74
CA MET A 1 1.31 2.75 14.18
C MET A 1 0.62 2.14 15.42
N LEU A 2 0.74 0.82 15.69
CA LEU A 2 0.07 0.16 16.82
C LEU A 2 0.81 0.25 18.18
N LEU A 3 2.08 0.67 18.24
CA LEU A 3 2.88 0.65 19.48
C LEU A 3 2.69 1.89 20.37
N ASN A 4 2.33 3.04 19.81
CA ASN A 4 1.99 4.25 20.55
C ASN A 4 0.59 4.21 21.23
N PHE A 5 -0.05 3.04 21.37
CA PHE A 5 -1.45 2.92 21.80
C PHE A 5 -1.66 3.19 23.30
N TRP A 6 -0.65 2.92 24.13
CA TRP A 6 -0.81 2.86 25.59
C TRP A 6 -0.69 4.21 26.29
N SER A 7 0.14 5.13 25.78
CA SER A 7 0.30 6.47 26.38
C SER A 7 -0.94 7.36 26.21
N PHE A 8 -1.76 7.11 25.18
CA PHE A 8 -2.97 7.88 24.87
C PHE A 8 -4.21 7.43 25.65
N LEU A 9 -4.13 6.31 26.36
CA LEU A 9 -5.25 5.83 27.15
C LEU A 9 -5.49 6.68 28.39
N ASN A 10 -4.66 7.64 28.79
CA ASN A 10 -4.94 8.49 29.97
C ASN A 10 -5.62 9.81 29.56
N GLY A 11 -6.92 9.95 29.86
CA GLY A 11 -7.70 11.20 29.71
C GLY A 11 -9.00 11.09 28.92
N GLN A 12 -9.21 10.03 28.13
CA GLN A 12 -10.38 9.90 27.25
C GLN A 12 -11.63 9.30 27.96
N PRO A 13 -12.87 9.57 27.49
CA PRO A 13 -14.08 8.91 27.96
C PRO A 13 -13.98 7.38 27.83
N MET A 14 -14.46 6.64 28.82
CA MET A 14 -14.33 5.17 28.90
C MET A 14 -14.83 4.45 27.63
N GLN A 15 -15.90 4.95 27.01
CA GLN A 15 -16.46 4.37 25.78
C GLN A 15 -15.52 4.48 24.58
N ILE A 16 -14.79 5.60 24.44
CA ILE A 16 -13.89 5.83 23.31
C ILE A 16 -12.63 4.97 23.44
N ARG A 17 -12.06 4.88 24.65
CA ARG A 17 -10.93 3.97 24.95
C ARG A 17 -11.28 2.53 24.60
N LEU A 18 -12.50 2.11 24.95
CA LEU A 18 -12.97 0.77 24.66
C LEU A 18 -13.05 0.49 23.14
N ILE A 19 -13.54 1.44 22.33
CA ILE A 19 -13.59 1.28 20.87
C ILE A 19 -12.19 1.14 20.28
N LEU A 20 -11.26 2.00 20.69
CA LEU A 20 -9.86 1.93 20.27
C LEU A 20 -9.25 0.56 20.62
N THR A 21 -9.41 0.09 21.86
CA THR A 21 -8.89 -1.21 22.28
C THR A 21 -9.49 -2.34 21.44
N MET A 22 -10.80 -2.34 21.17
CA MET A 22 -11.41 -3.35 20.31
C MET A 22 -10.84 -3.32 18.88
N LEU A 23 -10.63 -2.15 18.29
CA LEU A 23 -10.03 -2.02 16.95
C LEU A 23 -8.57 -2.49 16.93
N ALA A 24 -7.79 -2.17 17.96
CA ALA A 24 -6.43 -2.65 18.11
C ALA A 24 -6.37 -4.18 18.27
N CYS A 25 -7.25 -4.77 19.09
CA CYS A 25 -7.38 -6.22 19.22
C CYS A 25 -7.78 -6.87 17.89
N ALA A 26 -8.71 -6.27 17.14
CA ALA A 26 -9.11 -6.76 15.84
C ALA A 26 -7.92 -6.78 14.85
N LEU A 27 -7.17 -5.69 14.76
CA LEU A 27 -5.97 -5.58 13.92
C LEU A 27 -4.86 -6.53 14.38
N ALA A 28 -4.61 -6.65 15.68
CA ALA A 28 -3.59 -7.55 16.21
C ALA A 28 -3.88 -9.02 15.83
N ASN A 29 -5.14 -9.44 15.81
CA ASN A 29 -5.52 -10.77 15.35
C ASN A 29 -5.29 -10.96 13.85
N THR A 30 -5.41 -9.90 13.04
CA THR A 30 -5.04 -9.97 11.62
C THR A 30 -3.54 -10.13 11.41
N VAL A 31 -2.70 -9.51 12.26
CA VAL A 31 -1.23 -9.54 12.16
C VAL A 31 -0.63 -10.82 12.77
N LYS A 32 -1.13 -11.28 13.93
CA LYS A 32 -0.60 -12.47 14.62
C LYS A 32 -0.67 -13.73 13.75
N GLN A 33 -1.75 -13.91 13.01
CA GLN A 33 -1.89 -15.03 12.08
C GLN A 33 -0.85 -15.00 10.95
N VAL A 34 -0.32 -13.82 10.60
CA VAL A 34 0.71 -13.66 9.56
C VAL A 34 2.05 -14.21 10.04
N GLY A 35 2.43 -13.90 11.29
CA GLY A 35 3.73 -14.29 11.85
C GLY A 35 3.84 -15.78 12.18
N GLU A 36 2.75 -16.46 12.50
CA GLU A 36 2.75 -17.90 12.80
C GLU A 36 2.79 -18.80 11.55
N SER A 37 2.53 -18.25 10.36
CA SER A 37 2.36 -19.03 9.12
C SER A 37 3.62 -19.18 8.25
N PHE A 38 4.73 -18.49 8.57
CA PHE A 38 5.92 -18.45 7.70
C PHE A 38 7.24 -18.53 8.46
N GLU A 39 7.88 -19.71 8.45
CA GLU A 39 9.34 -19.80 8.58
C GLU A 39 9.97 -19.51 7.20
N TYR A 40 10.81 -18.47 7.13
CA TYR A 40 11.43 -17.99 5.90
C TYR A 40 12.39 -19.03 5.32
N SER A 41 11.93 -19.77 4.31
CA SER A 41 12.79 -20.52 3.38
C SER A 41 12.37 -20.15 1.96
N ASN A 42 13.33 -19.78 1.10
CA ASN A 42 13.10 -19.50 -0.32
C ASN A 42 12.30 -20.67 -0.96
N PRO A 43 11.01 -20.48 -1.31
CA PRO A 43 10.18 -21.60 -1.71
C PRO A 43 10.48 -22.00 -3.15
N SER A 44 10.69 -23.29 -3.37
CA SER A 44 10.69 -23.91 -4.71
C SER A 44 9.29 -23.81 -5.34
N PRO A 45 9.14 -23.95 -6.67
CA PRO A 45 7.86 -23.87 -7.37
C PRO A 45 6.73 -24.76 -6.80
N GLY A 46 7.07 -25.88 -6.16
CA GLY A 46 6.13 -26.77 -5.48
C GLY A 46 5.67 -26.30 -4.10
N SER A 47 6.50 -25.52 -3.39
CA SER A 47 6.18 -24.95 -2.07
C SER A 47 5.11 -23.86 -2.14
N TYR A 48 4.99 -23.16 -3.27
CA TYR A 48 3.92 -22.19 -3.50
C TYR A 48 2.52 -22.82 -3.37
N ASN A 49 2.32 -24.06 -3.82
CA ASN A 49 1.00 -24.72 -3.73
C ASN A 49 0.61 -25.05 -2.28
N GLN A 50 1.58 -25.43 -1.44
CA GLN A 50 1.38 -25.71 -0.02
C GLN A 50 1.00 -24.43 0.74
N ILE A 51 1.76 -23.37 0.50
CA ILE A 51 1.55 -22.05 1.13
C ILE A 51 0.20 -21.42 0.74
N LEU A 52 -0.19 -21.57 -0.54
CA LEU A 52 -1.47 -21.09 -1.05
C LEU A 52 -2.66 -21.87 -0.45
N TYR A 53 -2.45 -23.10 -0.01
CA TYR A 53 -3.45 -23.95 0.63
C TYR A 53 -3.67 -23.54 2.10
N ASP A 54 -2.61 -23.34 2.88
CA ASP A 54 -2.70 -22.93 4.29
C ASP A 54 -3.35 -21.54 4.46
N ALA A 55 -3.11 -20.64 3.50
CA ALA A 55 -3.72 -19.32 3.40
C ALA A 55 -5.26 -19.29 3.37
N SER A 56 -5.87 -20.37 2.84
CA SER A 56 -7.30 -20.51 2.64
C SER A 56 -8.05 -20.96 3.90
N GLY A 57 -7.33 -21.47 4.92
CA GLY A 57 -7.89 -22.00 6.17
C GLY A 57 -7.92 -21.03 7.37
N MET A 58 -7.41 -19.80 7.24
CA MET A 58 -7.32 -18.86 8.37
C MET A 58 -8.68 -18.23 8.75
N ASN A 59 -9.31 -18.80 9.77
CA ASN A 59 -10.48 -18.23 10.45
C ASN A 59 -10.06 -17.09 11.41
N CYS A 60 -10.46 -15.85 11.13
CA CYS A 60 -10.16 -14.67 11.98
C CYS A 60 -11.30 -14.34 12.96
N ILE A 61 -12.02 -15.36 13.44
CA ILE A 61 -13.25 -15.24 14.23
C ILE A 61 -13.10 -14.31 15.45
N PRO A 62 -12.00 -14.37 16.25
CA PRO A 62 -11.83 -13.45 17.37
C PRO A 62 -11.70 -11.99 16.92
N GLY A 63 -10.95 -11.74 15.82
CA GLY A 63 -10.78 -10.41 15.26
C GLY A 63 -12.09 -9.81 14.73
N ASP A 64 -12.90 -10.62 14.04
CA ASP A 64 -14.22 -10.23 13.54
C ASP A 64 -15.18 -9.82 14.67
N ALA A 65 -15.16 -10.55 15.79
CA ALA A 65 -15.99 -10.25 16.95
C ALA A 65 -15.62 -8.89 17.58
N PHE A 66 -14.33 -8.62 17.77
CA PHE A 66 -13.86 -7.33 18.27
C PHE A 66 -14.21 -6.18 17.33
N TYR A 67 -13.98 -6.37 16.02
CA TYR A 67 -14.31 -5.36 15.02
C TYR A 67 -15.82 -5.06 14.98
N LEU A 68 -16.67 -6.10 14.99
CA LEU A 68 -18.13 -5.92 14.97
C LEU A 68 -18.61 -5.16 16.22
N ALA A 69 -18.03 -5.46 17.39
CA ALA A 69 -18.34 -4.76 18.62
C ALA A 69 -17.90 -3.27 18.57
N ALA A 70 -16.73 -2.97 18.01
CA ALA A 70 -16.28 -1.59 17.77
C ALA A 70 -17.20 -0.86 16.79
N LYS A 71 -17.50 -1.49 15.64
CA LYS A 71 -18.28 -0.92 14.53
C LYS A 71 -19.68 -0.47 14.98
N LYS A 72 -20.34 -1.26 15.85
CA LYS A 72 -21.65 -0.91 16.44
C LYS A 72 -21.64 0.39 17.25
N ARG A 73 -20.48 0.86 17.69
CA ARG A 73 -20.32 2.04 18.55
C ARG A 73 -19.75 3.26 17.81
N LEU A 74 -19.17 3.08 16.63
CA LEU A 74 -18.54 4.17 15.84
C LEU A 74 -19.51 5.32 15.54
N GLY A 75 -20.78 5.02 15.27
CA GLY A 75 -21.78 6.03 14.92
C GLY A 75 -22.17 6.98 16.05
N LEU A 76 -21.77 6.68 17.30
CA LEU A 76 -22.06 7.50 18.48
C LEU A 76 -20.92 8.48 18.82
N LEU A 77 -19.85 8.53 18.02
CA LEU A 77 -18.68 9.34 18.30
C LEU A 77 -18.86 10.79 17.85
N ASP A 78 -18.64 11.72 18.78
CA ASP A 78 -18.48 13.15 18.51
C ASP A 78 -17.25 13.43 17.64
N VAL A 79 -17.20 14.60 17.02
CA VAL A 79 -16.08 15.01 16.15
C VAL A 79 -14.87 15.38 17.01
N THR A 80 -14.00 14.40 17.24
CA THR A 80 -12.74 14.54 17.99
C THR A 80 -11.60 13.84 17.24
N LEU A 81 -10.33 14.16 17.56
CA LEU A 81 -9.18 13.43 17.00
C LEU A 81 -9.26 11.93 17.29
N THR A 82 -9.76 11.54 18.46
CA THR A 82 -9.93 10.14 18.81
C THR A 82 -11.01 9.46 17.96
N SER A 83 -12.07 10.18 17.57
CA SER A 83 -13.02 9.67 16.58
C SER A 83 -12.38 9.44 15.22
N VAL A 84 -11.49 10.36 14.77
CA VAL A 84 -10.71 10.21 13.53
C VAL A 84 -9.84 8.96 13.61
N GLN A 85 -9.14 8.72 14.73
CA GLN A 85 -8.36 7.49 14.95
C GLN A 85 -9.24 6.24 14.85
N CYS A 86 -10.42 6.25 15.47
CA CYS A 86 -11.34 5.11 15.43
C CYS A 86 -11.80 4.80 14.00
N PHE A 87 -12.20 5.82 13.23
CA PHE A 87 -12.59 5.64 11.83
C PHE A 87 -11.42 5.20 10.95
N PHE A 88 -10.23 5.78 11.15
CA PHE A 88 -9.03 5.38 10.42
C PHE A 88 -8.67 3.91 10.66
N LEU A 89 -8.63 3.47 11.92
CA LEU A 89 -8.33 2.08 12.27
C LEU A 89 -9.42 1.11 11.79
N ALA A 90 -10.68 1.52 11.78
CA ALA A 90 -11.77 0.74 11.19
C ALA A 90 -11.60 0.57 9.67
N GLY A 91 -11.16 1.61 8.97
CA GLY A 91 -10.81 1.55 7.55
C GLY A 91 -9.64 0.60 7.30
N LEU A 92 -8.58 0.70 8.10
CA LEU A 92 -7.41 -0.18 8.02
C LEU A 92 -7.80 -1.65 8.21
N TYR A 93 -8.67 -1.94 9.19
CA TYR A 93 -9.18 -3.29 9.40
C TYR A 93 -9.92 -3.82 8.16
N GLU A 94 -10.81 -3.02 7.56
CA GLU A 94 -11.53 -3.43 6.36
C GLU A 94 -10.57 -3.67 5.17
N VAL A 95 -9.50 -2.87 5.00
CA VAL A 95 -8.47 -3.12 3.97
C VAL A 95 -7.73 -4.44 4.24
N CYS A 96 -7.30 -4.70 5.48
CA CYS A 96 -6.69 -5.98 5.87
C CYS A 96 -7.62 -7.18 5.63
N ARG A 97 -8.94 -6.94 5.63
CA ARG A 97 -9.96 -7.94 5.31
C ARG A 97 -10.38 -7.95 3.85
N LEU A 98 -9.62 -7.28 2.98
CA LEU A 98 -9.89 -7.19 1.55
C LEU A 98 -11.30 -6.63 1.31
N ARG A 99 -11.66 -5.53 1.95
CA ARG A 99 -12.97 -4.84 1.78
C ARG A 99 -12.74 -3.34 1.55
N PRO A 100 -12.10 -2.96 0.43
CA PRO A 100 -11.65 -1.60 0.19
C PRO A 100 -12.81 -0.60 0.06
N THR A 101 -13.99 -1.03 -0.41
CA THR A 101 -15.18 -0.17 -0.48
C THR A 101 -15.72 0.17 0.92
N ASN A 102 -15.74 -0.79 1.85
CA ASN A 102 -16.08 -0.52 3.24
C ASN A 102 -15.01 0.34 3.91
N ALA A 103 -13.74 0.10 3.59
CA ALA A 103 -12.63 0.91 4.09
C ALA A 103 -12.78 2.37 3.66
N TRP A 104 -13.15 2.61 2.39
CA TRP A 104 -13.40 3.96 1.88
C TRP A 104 -14.46 4.72 2.68
N VAL A 105 -15.56 4.07 3.07
CA VAL A 105 -16.60 4.71 3.89
C VAL A 105 -16.03 5.19 5.23
N HIS A 106 -15.18 4.38 5.86
CA HIS A 106 -14.53 4.74 7.12
C HIS A 106 -13.46 5.82 6.93
N TYR A 107 -12.62 5.72 5.91
CA TYR A 107 -11.60 6.73 5.61
C TYR A 107 -12.22 8.07 5.22
N SER A 108 -13.31 8.07 4.46
CA SER A 108 -14.07 9.30 4.15
C SER A 108 -14.55 9.99 5.43
N GLN A 109 -15.11 9.23 6.38
CA GLN A 109 -15.54 9.77 7.68
C GLN A 109 -14.36 10.30 8.50
N ALA A 110 -13.22 9.62 8.50
CA ALA A 110 -11.99 10.11 9.13
C ALA A 110 -11.54 11.44 8.49
N CYS A 111 -11.49 11.50 7.16
CA CYS A 111 -11.09 12.68 6.40
C CYS A 111 -12.02 13.87 6.65
N SER A 112 -13.34 13.70 6.57
CA SER A 112 -14.30 14.79 6.79
C SER A 112 -14.24 15.33 8.22
N ARG A 113 -14.10 14.44 9.22
CA ARG A 113 -13.95 14.86 10.63
C ARG A 113 -12.63 15.59 10.86
N LEU A 114 -11.55 15.12 10.25
CA LEU A 114 -10.26 15.78 10.33
C LEU A 114 -10.26 17.15 9.66
N GLN A 115 -10.94 17.29 8.50
CA GLN A 115 -11.15 18.59 7.86
C GLN A 115 -11.93 19.56 8.75
N PHE A 116 -12.97 19.08 9.42
CA PHE A 116 -13.71 19.91 10.39
C PHE A 116 -12.80 20.39 11.53
N ILE A 117 -11.97 19.50 12.08
CA ILE A 117 -11.01 19.87 13.14
C ILE A 117 -9.98 20.88 12.63
N LEU A 118 -9.40 20.66 11.45
CA LEU A 118 -8.38 21.54 10.85
C LEU A 118 -8.94 22.93 10.50
N SER A 119 -10.18 23.01 10.01
CA SER A 119 -10.82 24.29 9.68
C SER A 119 -11.16 25.15 10.90
N HIS A 120 -11.33 24.54 12.07
CA HIS A 120 -11.66 25.24 13.33
C HIS A 120 -10.46 25.38 14.27
N ARG A 121 -9.29 24.84 13.91
CA ARG A 121 -8.06 24.93 14.69
C ARG A 121 -7.10 25.88 13.98
N ASN A 122 -6.56 26.85 14.71
CA ASN A 122 -5.41 27.61 14.21
C ASN A 122 -4.18 26.71 14.30
N VAL A 123 -3.91 25.92 13.27
CA VAL A 123 -2.78 24.98 13.23
C VAL A 123 -1.49 25.77 13.12
N ARG A 124 -0.93 26.13 14.27
CA ARG A 124 0.44 26.63 14.40
C ARG A 124 1.34 25.44 14.70
N ASP A 125 2.58 25.49 14.20
CA ASP A 125 3.58 24.49 14.56
C ASP A 125 3.85 24.59 16.08
N ASP A 126 3.35 23.61 16.83
CA ASP A 126 3.56 23.47 18.27
C ASP A 126 4.10 22.08 18.55
N SER A 127 5.43 21.94 18.42
CA SER A 127 6.13 20.68 18.60
C SER A 127 6.07 20.11 20.02
N LEU A 128 5.67 20.92 21.01
CA LEU A 128 5.51 20.52 22.41
C LEU A 128 4.13 19.92 22.69
N ASP A 129 3.14 20.14 21.82
CA ASP A 129 1.80 19.60 21.96
C ASP A 129 1.70 18.15 21.48
N THR A 130 1.39 17.23 22.40
CA THR A 130 1.18 15.80 22.07
C THR A 130 -0.02 15.61 21.13
N GLU A 131 -1.04 16.46 21.25
CA GLU A 131 -2.22 16.42 20.39
C GLU A 131 -1.88 16.86 18.94
N PHE A 132 -0.93 17.77 18.77
CA PHE A 132 -0.41 18.17 17.47
C PHE A 132 0.28 17.01 16.73
N HIS A 133 1.09 16.20 17.42
CA HIS A 133 1.72 15.01 16.82
C HIS A 133 0.71 13.96 16.36
N VAL A 134 -0.42 13.81 17.07
CA VAL A 134 -1.51 12.93 16.64
C VAL A 134 -2.20 13.49 15.41
N LEU A 135 -2.54 14.79 15.44
CA LEU A 135 -3.15 15.50 14.32
C LEU A 135 -2.29 15.35 13.04
N GLU A 136 -0.99 15.58 13.16
CA GLU A 136 -0.02 15.46 12.06
C GLU A 136 -0.02 14.04 11.48
N ARG A 137 0.10 13.01 12.32
CA ARG A 137 0.09 11.60 11.87
C ARG A 137 -1.22 11.24 11.18
N LEU A 138 -2.35 11.68 11.73
CA LEU A 138 -3.66 11.44 11.13
C LEU A 138 -3.81 12.15 9.79
N TYR A 139 -3.33 13.39 9.65
CA TYR A 139 -3.36 14.13 8.40
C TYR A 139 -2.63 13.36 7.29
N PHE A 140 -1.34 13.05 7.50
CA PHE A 140 -0.57 12.34 6.48
C PHE A 140 -1.11 10.93 6.18
N SER A 141 -1.62 10.23 7.20
CA SER A 141 -2.21 8.90 7.01
C SER A 141 -3.52 8.98 6.22
N CYS A 142 -4.38 9.96 6.50
CA CYS A 142 -5.63 10.19 5.77
C CYS A 142 -5.34 10.60 4.32
N CYS A 143 -4.42 11.54 4.08
CA CYS A 143 -4.05 11.96 2.73
C CYS A 143 -3.53 10.78 1.89
N ARG A 144 -2.65 9.94 2.48
CA ARG A 144 -2.12 8.76 1.79
C ARG A 144 -3.22 7.75 1.45
N THR A 145 -4.02 7.35 2.44
CA THR A 145 -5.07 6.33 2.26
C THR A 145 -6.21 6.80 1.36
N GLU A 146 -6.56 8.09 1.40
CA GLU A 146 -7.52 8.68 0.46
C GLU A 146 -7.02 8.52 -0.98
N ARG A 147 -5.79 8.96 -1.27
CA ARG A 147 -5.21 8.87 -2.61
C ARG A 147 -5.04 7.43 -3.09
N ASP A 148 -4.48 6.56 -2.25
CA ASP A 148 -4.28 5.14 -2.56
C ASP A 148 -5.59 4.47 -3.04
N LEU A 149 -6.72 4.71 -2.37
CA LEU A 149 -7.99 4.10 -2.77
C LEU A 149 -8.66 4.80 -3.96
N ARG A 150 -8.54 6.13 -4.07
CA ARG A 150 -9.12 6.89 -5.19
C ARG A 150 -8.50 6.47 -6.52
N GLU A 151 -7.19 6.30 -6.56
CA GLU A 151 -6.45 5.87 -7.76
C GLU A 151 -6.93 4.50 -8.27
N GLU A 152 -7.38 3.62 -7.38
CA GLU A 152 -7.78 2.26 -7.75
C GLU A 152 -9.29 2.10 -7.97
N LEU A 153 -10.12 2.90 -7.29
CA LEU A 153 -11.59 2.74 -7.28
C LEU A 153 -12.35 3.89 -7.96
N ASP A 154 -11.66 4.90 -8.50
CA ASP A 154 -12.25 6.08 -9.14
C ASP A 154 -13.28 6.79 -8.24
N LEU A 155 -12.87 7.01 -6.99
CA LEU A 155 -13.74 7.57 -5.95
C LEU A 155 -13.65 9.10 -5.89
N PRO A 156 -14.75 9.78 -5.51
CA PRO A 156 -14.72 11.22 -5.33
C PRO A 156 -13.72 11.63 -4.24
N PRO A 157 -13.10 12.81 -4.31
CA PRO A 157 -12.26 13.31 -3.23
C PRO A 157 -13.06 13.41 -1.93
N ALA A 158 -12.52 12.83 -0.85
CA ALA A 158 -12.99 13.09 0.50
C ALA A 158 -12.60 14.50 0.95
N GLY A 159 -11.53 15.07 0.37
CA GLY A 159 -11.18 16.49 0.45
C GLY A 159 -10.04 16.83 1.42
N ILE A 160 -9.43 15.85 2.10
CA ILE A 160 -8.35 16.16 3.07
C ILE A 160 -7.10 16.70 2.36
N THR A 161 -6.86 16.26 1.12
CA THR A 161 -5.75 16.72 0.28
C THR A 161 -5.87 18.18 -0.18
N SER A 162 -7.07 18.78 -0.07
CA SER A 162 -7.27 20.20 -0.41
C SER A 162 -6.84 21.15 0.72
N LEU A 163 -6.67 20.63 1.93
CA LEU A 163 -6.20 21.41 3.07
C LEU A 163 -4.68 21.39 3.15
N HIS A 164 -4.08 22.58 3.29
CA HIS A 164 -2.64 22.69 3.50
C HIS A 164 -2.28 22.44 4.97
N PHE A 165 -1.43 21.45 5.23
CA PHE A 165 -0.81 21.27 6.55
C PHE A 165 0.54 22.00 6.60
N PRO A 166 0.95 22.63 7.72
CA PRO A 166 2.14 23.50 7.75
C PRO A 166 3.47 22.82 7.41
N ARG A 167 3.52 21.49 7.46
CA ARG A 167 4.73 20.70 7.25
C ARG A 167 4.59 19.78 6.04
N GLU A 168 5.71 19.56 5.39
CA GLU A 168 5.82 18.62 4.28
C GLU A 168 5.93 17.16 4.74
N PHE A 169 6.43 16.91 5.95
CA PHE A 169 6.58 15.56 6.49
C PHE A 169 6.20 15.51 7.98
N PRO A 170 5.77 14.35 8.50
CA PRO A 170 5.60 14.14 9.93
C PRO A 170 6.91 14.37 10.71
N SER A 171 6.82 14.98 11.89
CA SER A 171 7.94 15.08 12.83
C SER A 171 8.43 13.72 13.31
N LEU A 172 9.74 13.59 13.46
CA LEU A 172 10.33 12.46 14.16
C LEU A 172 9.77 12.36 15.60
N PRO A 173 9.48 11.15 16.12
CA PRO A 173 9.00 11.00 17.48
C PRO A 173 10.09 11.36 18.48
N SER A 174 9.70 11.72 19.70
CA SER A 174 10.58 12.24 20.74
C SER A 174 11.76 11.33 21.13
N TRP A 175 11.70 10.02 20.86
CA TRP A 175 12.81 9.10 21.13
C TRP A 175 14.05 9.36 20.26
N THR A 176 13.94 10.07 19.14
CA THR A 176 15.11 10.52 18.37
C THR A 176 15.91 11.63 19.07
N SER A 177 15.29 12.33 20.03
CA SER A 177 15.93 13.41 20.80
C SER A 177 16.68 12.91 22.04
N PHE A 178 16.50 11.65 22.43
CA PHE A 178 17.12 11.04 23.61
C PHE A 178 18.37 10.20 23.27
N HIS A 179 19.25 10.69 22.38
CA HIS A 179 20.59 10.09 22.20
C HIS A 179 21.55 10.43 23.37
N GLY A 180 21.04 10.46 24.60
CA GLY A 180 21.81 10.78 25.80
C GLY A 180 21.04 10.49 27.08
N SER A 181 21.50 9.48 27.82
CA SER A 181 21.12 9.11 29.20
C SER A 181 19.76 8.41 29.37
N VAL A 182 19.80 7.06 29.36
CA VAL A 182 18.81 6.22 30.04
C VAL A 182 19.34 5.95 31.45
N ASN A 183 18.59 6.35 32.47
CA ASN A 183 18.87 5.98 33.86
C ASN A 183 17.95 4.79 34.21
N GLU A 184 18.53 3.60 34.33
CA GLU A 184 17.86 2.29 34.42
C GLU A 184 17.19 1.97 35.77
N ASN A 185 16.47 2.91 36.39
CA ASN A 185 15.87 2.67 37.70
C ASN A 185 14.35 2.85 37.70
N SER A 186 13.61 1.88 37.14
CA SER A 186 12.21 1.64 37.54
C SER A 186 11.78 0.18 37.30
N SER A 187 12.15 -0.69 38.23
CA SER A 187 11.59 -2.04 38.36
C SER A 187 10.31 -1.99 39.19
N ASN A 188 9.13 -2.05 38.55
CA ASN A 188 7.95 -2.68 39.16
C ASN A 188 6.80 -2.90 38.16
N THR A 189 6.47 -4.15 37.87
CA THR A 189 5.11 -4.75 37.98
C THR A 189 5.05 -6.15 37.36
N ASN A 190 4.14 -6.96 37.91
CA ASN A 190 4.05 -8.43 37.85
C ASN A 190 3.72 -9.08 36.48
N SER A 191 4.38 -10.22 36.28
CA SER A 191 4.06 -11.48 35.56
C SER A 191 2.85 -11.60 34.60
N ASN A 192 3.15 -11.79 33.30
CA ASN A 192 2.80 -12.95 32.44
C ASN A 192 2.87 -12.63 30.93
N TRP A 193 3.18 -11.39 30.56
CA TRP A 193 3.50 -11.02 29.18
C TRP A 193 5.01 -10.85 29.07
N GLN A 194 5.65 -11.49 28.10
CA GLN A 194 7.05 -11.21 27.76
C GLN A 194 7.11 -9.78 27.21
N ILE A 195 7.30 -8.80 28.09
CA ILE A 195 7.51 -7.40 27.71
C ILE A 195 8.90 -7.37 27.07
N LEU A 196 8.99 -7.05 25.78
CA LEU A 196 10.28 -6.88 25.10
C LEU A 196 11.11 -5.81 25.83
N PRO A 197 12.45 -5.92 25.84
CA PRO A 197 13.30 -4.88 26.40
C PRO A 197 13.00 -3.53 25.76
N SER A 198 13.01 -2.44 26.55
CA SER A 198 12.67 -1.08 26.07
C SER A 198 13.50 -0.64 24.86
N SER A 199 14.76 -1.09 24.76
CA SER A 199 15.64 -0.84 23.61
C SER A 199 15.13 -1.50 22.32
N VAL A 200 14.57 -2.70 22.41
CA VAL A 200 14.01 -3.42 21.25
C VAL A 200 12.71 -2.76 20.78
N ILE A 201 11.88 -2.32 21.72
CA ILE A 201 10.65 -1.56 21.41
C ILE A 201 11.01 -0.27 20.68
N GLN A 202 12.01 0.47 21.17
CA GLN A 202 12.48 1.71 20.55
C GLN A 202 13.01 1.47 19.12
N GLN A 203 13.83 0.43 18.91
CA GLN A 203 14.31 0.07 17.57
C GLN A 203 13.18 -0.29 16.59
N GLN A 204 12.16 -1.02 17.07
CA GLN A 204 10.98 -1.35 16.24
C GLN A 204 10.14 -0.12 15.92
N GLU A 205 10.00 0.82 16.85
CA GLU A 205 9.32 2.10 16.62
C GLU A 205 10.07 2.96 15.61
N GLU A 206 11.40 3.00 15.71
CA GLU A 206 12.28 3.67 14.77
C GLU A 206 12.16 3.11 13.36
N HIS A 207 12.28 1.80 13.22
CA HIS A 207 12.12 1.09 11.95
C HIS A 207 10.75 1.35 11.30
N SER A 208 9.68 1.26 12.11
CA SER A 208 8.31 1.56 11.66
C SER A 208 8.13 3.02 11.23
N TRP A 209 8.83 3.94 11.90
CA TRP A 209 8.74 5.36 11.61
C TRP A 209 9.45 5.73 10.31
N TYR A 210 10.65 5.19 10.08
CA TYR A 210 11.35 5.36 8.80
C TYR A 210 10.56 4.79 7.64
N TYR A 211 9.94 3.62 7.83
CA TYR A 211 9.06 3.04 6.83
C TYR A 211 7.88 3.99 6.52
N TYR A 212 7.25 4.53 7.55
CA TYR A 212 6.13 5.47 7.40
C TYR A 212 6.54 6.73 6.61
N LEU A 213 7.70 7.32 6.93
CA LEU A 213 8.24 8.47 6.20
C LEU A 213 8.60 8.12 4.75
N ALA A 214 9.22 6.96 4.51
CA ALA A 214 9.55 6.48 3.18
C ALA A 214 8.28 6.33 2.31
N CYS A 215 7.19 5.79 2.87
CA CYS A 215 5.91 5.71 2.17
C CYS A 215 5.34 7.09 1.82
N ILE A 216 5.44 8.08 2.70
CA ILE A 216 4.95 9.45 2.43
C ILE A 216 5.80 10.10 1.33
N ALA A 217 7.13 9.99 1.42
CA ALA A 217 8.04 10.53 0.41
C ALA A 217 7.78 9.92 -0.97
N LEU A 218 7.57 8.60 -1.03
CA LEU A 218 7.23 7.90 -2.26
C LEU A 218 5.86 8.34 -2.80
N ARG A 219 4.85 8.48 -1.92
CA ARG A 219 3.51 8.92 -2.32
C ARG A 219 3.53 10.30 -2.94
N LYS A 220 4.22 11.26 -2.32
CA LYS A 220 4.36 12.62 -2.87
C LYS A 220 4.97 12.66 -4.26
N LYS A 221 5.98 11.82 -4.51
CA LYS A 221 6.58 11.68 -5.84
C LYS A 221 5.57 11.14 -6.85
N ALA A 222 4.78 10.16 -6.42
CA ALA A 222 3.82 9.51 -7.28
C ALA A 222 2.57 10.34 -7.58
N ASP A 223 2.16 11.18 -6.63
CA ASP A 223 1.07 12.14 -6.79
C ASP A 223 1.31 13.03 -8.02
N SER A 224 2.55 13.50 -8.22
CA SER A 224 2.95 14.26 -9.41
C SER A 224 2.70 13.51 -10.73
N ILE A 225 2.85 12.17 -10.73
CA ILE A 225 2.61 11.32 -11.90
C ILE A 225 1.12 11.26 -12.19
N ASN A 226 0.30 11.08 -11.15
CA ASN A 226 -1.15 10.98 -11.30
C ASN A 226 -1.76 12.29 -11.78
N ASP A 227 -1.34 13.41 -11.17
CA ASP A 227 -1.78 14.76 -11.52
C ASP A 227 -1.40 15.10 -12.99
N LEU A 228 -0.26 14.58 -13.47
CA LEU A 228 0.21 14.81 -14.84
C LEU A 228 -0.41 13.86 -15.88
N LEU A 229 -0.44 12.55 -15.61
CA LEU A 229 -0.71 11.52 -16.61
C LEU A 229 -2.14 10.95 -16.55
N TYR A 230 -2.81 11.03 -15.41
CA TYR A 230 -4.07 10.32 -15.19
C TYR A 230 -5.24 11.27 -14.95
N GLU A 231 -5.07 12.34 -14.18
CA GLU A 231 -6.14 13.33 -13.97
C GLU A 231 -6.60 14.04 -15.27
N PRO A 232 -5.71 14.48 -16.18
CA PRO A 232 -6.13 15.18 -17.40
C PRO A 232 -6.79 14.26 -18.44
N GLY A 233 -6.59 12.94 -18.31
CA GLY A 233 -7.12 11.93 -19.24
C GLY A 233 -6.27 11.70 -20.50
N GLU A 234 -6.64 10.66 -21.26
CA GLU A 234 -5.77 10.10 -22.31
C GLU A 234 -5.43 11.05 -23.46
N HIS A 235 -6.39 11.87 -23.86
CA HIS A 235 -6.26 12.81 -24.97
C HIS A 235 -5.15 13.85 -24.74
N VAL A 236 -4.91 14.25 -23.48
CA VAL A 236 -3.91 15.26 -23.14
C VAL A 236 -2.50 14.74 -23.35
N TRP A 237 -2.19 13.56 -22.81
CA TRP A 237 -0.85 13.00 -22.94
C TRP A 237 -0.60 12.37 -24.31
N LEU A 238 -1.63 11.92 -25.03
CA LEU A 238 -1.51 11.53 -26.45
C LEU A 238 -1.10 12.70 -27.35
N ALA A 239 -1.55 13.92 -27.02
CA ALA A 239 -1.17 15.12 -27.75
C ALA A 239 0.28 15.56 -27.50
N ASN A 240 0.92 15.08 -26.43
CA ASN A 240 2.27 15.47 -26.04
C ASN A 240 3.12 14.28 -25.59
N ILE A 241 3.19 13.25 -26.44
CA ILE A 241 3.86 11.98 -26.10
C ILE A 241 5.35 12.17 -25.79
N GLU A 242 6.01 13.16 -26.39
CA GLU A 242 7.42 13.47 -26.07
C GLU A 242 7.61 13.94 -24.63
N HIS A 243 6.69 14.75 -24.12
CA HIS A 243 6.70 15.14 -22.72
C HIS A 243 6.49 13.92 -21.81
N VAL A 244 5.56 13.04 -22.16
CA VAL A 244 5.31 11.79 -21.41
C VAL A 244 6.56 10.92 -21.35
N MET A 245 7.28 10.77 -22.47
CA MET A 245 8.54 10.03 -22.51
C MET A 245 9.58 10.62 -21.56
N ALA A 246 9.78 11.94 -21.62
CA ALA A 246 10.74 12.64 -20.76
C ALA A 246 10.37 12.50 -19.27
N GLN A 247 9.08 12.60 -18.95
CA GLN A 247 8.58 12.49 -17.58
C GLN A 247 8.70 11.08 -17.02
N ALA A 248 8.38 10.05 -17.80
CA ALA A 248 8.56 8.65 -17.36
C ALA A 248 10.04 8.34 -17.03
N ILE A 249 10.98 8.82 -17.85
CA ILE A 249 12.42 8.64 -17.62
C ILE A 249 12.89 9.41 -16.37
N LEU A 250 12.48 10.67 -16.23
CA LEU A 250 12.82 11.49 -15.07
C LEU A 250 12.32 10.85 -13.77
N GLN A 251 11.08 10.37 -13.77
CA GLN A 251 10.45 9.72 -12.62
C GLN A 251 11.16 8.41 -12.25
N GLU A 252 11.55 7.60 -13.22
CA GLU A 252 12.31 6.38 -12.95
C GLU A 252 13.63 6.70 -12.21
N HIS A 253 14.36 7.70 -12.69
CA HIS A 253 15.59 8.17 -12.03
C HIS A 253 15.32 8.73 -10.63
N GLU A 254 14.22 9.47 -10.45
CA GLU A 254 13.81 9.95 -9.13
C GLU A 254 13.44 8.83 -8.15
N LEU A 255 12.86 7.72 -8.65
CA LEU A 255 12.58 6.53 -7.86
C LEU A 255 13.86 5.78 -7.48
N ASP A 256 14.87 5.77 -8.35
CA ASP A 256 16.20 5.25 -8.03
C ASP A 256 16.86 6.08 -6.92
N GLN A 257 16.85 7.41 -7.04
CA GLN A 257 17.37 8.30 -6.00
C GLN A 257 16.66 8.10 -4.67
N TRP A 258 15.33 8.02 -4.67
CA TRP A 258 14.55 7.74 -3.45
C TRP A 258 15.00 6.44 -2.77
N ARG A 259 15.32 5.39 -3.54
CA ARG A 259 15.83 4.13 -2.99
C ARG A 259 17.19 4.30 -2.33
N THR A 260 18.09 5.10 -2.91
CA THR A 260 19.45 5.31 -2.35
C THR A 260 19.48 6.06 -1.02
N ILE A 261 18.43 6.80 -0.69
CA ILE A 261 18.33 7.55 0.58
C ILE A 261 17.58 6.77 1.68
N LEU A 262 17.15 5.54 1.39
CA LEU A 262 16.51 4.70 2.41
C LEU A 262 17.52 4.35 3.51
N PRO A 263 17.08 4.31 4.79
CA PRO A 263 17.92 3.79 5.87
C PRO A 263 18.32 2.35 5.60
N LYS A 264 19.50 1.93 6.09
CA LYS A 264 20.03 0.56 5.91
C LYS A 264 19.06 -0.55 6.29
N THR A 265 18.19 -0.31 7.28
CA THR A 265 17.18 -1.24 7.75
C THR A 265 15.97 -1.39 6.81
N LEU A 266 15.89 -0.56 5.77
CA LEU A 266 14.85 -0.57 4.74
C LEU A 266 15.44 -0.65 3.32
N GLU A 267 16.75 -0.87 3.22
CA GLU A 267 17.46 -1.00 1.95
C GLU A 267 17.09 -2.33 1.28
N PHE A 268 16.98 -2.31 -0.04
CA PHE A 268 16.73 -3.50 -0.83
C PHE A 268 17.40 -3.38 -2.21
N ASP A 269 17.85 -4.51 -2.71
CA ASP A 269 18.46 -4.62 -4.02
C ASP A 269 17.41 -4.81 -5.12
N ALA A 270 17.71 -4.37 -6.35
CA ALA A 270 16.79 -4.53 -7.49
C ALA A 270 16.65 -5.99 -7.93
N ASP A 271 17.75 -6.74 -7.91
CA ASP A 271 17.87 -8.08 -8.48
C ASP A 271 17.58 -9.15 -7.42
N ASP A 272 18.13 -9.00 -6.22
CA ASP A 272 17.91 -9.95 -5.13
C ASP A 272 16.55 -9.75 -4.43
N GLY A 273 16.03 -8.52 -4.46
CA GLY A 273 14.80 -8.09 -3.80
C GLY A 273 14.99 -7.88 -2.30
N ALA A 274 13.93 -7.43 -1.63
CA ALA A 274 14.01 -7.09 -0.22
C ALA A 274 14.07 -8.32 0.71
N PRO A 275 14.91 -8.27 1.77
CA PRO A 275 15.05 -9.36 2.73
C PRO A 275 13.99 -9.33 3.85
N GLU A 276 13.45 -8.16 4.18
CA GLU A 276 12.50 -7.93 5.28
C GLU A 276 11.15 -7.43 4.78
N ASP A 277 10.08 -7.65 5.56
CA ASP A 277 8.70 -7.32 5.16
C ASP A 277 8.48 -5.84 4.82
N LEU A 278 8.99 -4.91 5.64
CA LEU A 278 8.78 -3.47 5.38
C LEU A 278 9.56 -3.00 4.15
N ALA A 279 10.79 -3.46 3.97
CA ALA A 279 11.59 -3.20 2.78
C ALA A 279 10.92 -3.79 1.52
N PHE A 280 10.32 -4.98 1.64
CA PHE A 280 9.60 -5.62 0.55
C PHE A 280 8.35 -4.85 0.15
N ILE A 281 7.61 -4.28 1.12
CA ILE A 281 6.47 -3.41 0.79
C ILE A 281 6.95 -2.17 0.02
N LEU A 282 8.07 -1.58 0.42
CA LEU A 282 8.67 -0.44 -0.27
C LEU A 282 9.12 -0.81 -1.70
N GLU A 283 9.76 -1.96 -1.89
CA GLU A 283 10.11 -2.51 -3.22
C GLU A 283 8.85 -2.64 -4.10
N CYS A 284 7.80 -3.24 -3.56
CA CYS A 284 6.54 -3.45 -4.27
C CYS A 284 5.89 -2.13 -4.69
N ARG A 285 5.90 -1.13 -3.81
CA ARG A 285 5.37 0.21 -4.12
C ARG A 285 6.23 0.92 -5.18
N GLN A 286 7.55 0.83 -5.09
CA GLN A 286 8.43 1.40 -6.09
C GLN A 286 8.16 0.78 -7.47
N LEU A 287 8.02 -0.54 -7.53
CA LEU A 287 7.75 -1.27 -8.77
C LEU A 287 6.39 -0.91 -9.38
N GLN A 288 5.35 -0.76 -8.54
CA GLN A 288 4.04 -0.29 -8.96
C GLN A 288 4.15 1.09 -9.65
N TRP A 289 4.94 2.00 -9.08
CA TRP A 289 5.12 3.33 -9.66
C TRP A 289 5.88 3.35 -10.97
N ARG A 290 6.92 2.53 -11.09
CA ARG A 290 7.62 2.36 -12.38
C ARG A 290 6.66 1.86 -13.45
N GLN A 291 5.82 0.88 -13.14
CA GLN A 291 4.83 0.37 -14.07
C GLN A 291 3.85 1.49 -14.51
N ILE A 292 3.35 2.28 -13.56
CA ILE A 292 2.41 3.38 -13.81
C ILE A 292 3.05 4.47 -14.69
N SER A 293 4.29 4.89 -14.42
CA SER A 293 5.02 5.89 -15.25
C SER A 293 5.11 5.50 -16.72
N TYR A 294 5.34 4.21 -17.00
CA TYR A 294 5.53 3.72 -18.37
C TYR A 294 4.23 3.24 -19.05
N ARG A 295 3.11 3.14 -18.32
CA ARG A 295 1.86 2.57 -18.85
C ARG A 295 1.25 3.39 -20.00
N PRO A 296 1.24 4.74 -20.00
CA PRO A 296 0.76 5.51 -21.15
C PRO A 296 1.58 5.25 -22.42
N LEU A 297 2.88 4.99 -22.28
CA LEU A 297 3.77 4.67 -23.40
C LEU A 297 3.48 3.29 -23.96
N LEU A 298 3.18 2.30 -23.10
CA LEU A 298 2.66 1.01 -23.55
C LEU A 298 1.32 1.16 -24.26
N TYR A 299 0.39 1.93 -23.71
CA TYR A 299 -0.89 2.22 -24.37
C TYR A 299 -0.69 2.82 -25.76
N TYR A 300 0.22 3.78 -25.91
CA TYR A 300 0.54 4.41 -27.19
C TYR A 300 0.92 3.38 -28.26
N VAL A 301 1.85 2.48 -27.94
CA VAL A 301 2.33 1.44 -28.87
C VAL A 301 1.26 0.42 -29.20
N LEU A 302 0.36 0.10 -28.25
CA LEU A 302 -0.75 -0.82 -28.49
C LEU A 302 -1.78 -0.28 -29.49
N HIS A 303 -1.98 1.05 -29.53
CA HIS A 303 -3.08 1.67 -30.30
C HIS A 303 -2.64 2.42 -31.56
N LYS A 304 -1.39 2.88 -31.64
CA LYS A 304 -0.87 3.62 -32.80
C LYS A 304 -0.35 2.68 -33.89
N PRO A 305 -0.44 3.07 -35.17
CA PRO A 305 0.19 2.31 -36.25
C PRO A 305 1.71 2.40 -36.15
N ASP A 306 2.41 1.38 -36.65
CA ASP A 306 3.89 1.33 -36.64
C ASP A 306 4.52 2.46 -37.48
N THR A 307 3.74 3.09 -38.37
CA THR A 307 4.16 4.25 -39.18
C THR A 307 4.11 5.57 -38.44
N ASP A 308 3.65 5.60 -37.18
CA ASP A 308 3.58 6.82 -36.39
C ASP A 308 4.99 7.37 -36.11
N PRO A 309 5.22 8.70 -36.25
CA PRO A 309 6.57 9.29 -36.16
C PRO A 309 7.26 9.10 -34.83
N TYR A 310 6.52 8.82 -33.75
CA TYR A 310 7.08 8.61 -32.41
C TYR A 310 7.24 7.12 -32.08
N PHE A 311 6.74 6.21 -32.91
CA PHE A 311 6.63 4.79 -32.60
C PHE A 311 7.97 4.17 -32.17
N ASP A 312 9.02 4.35 -32.98
CA ASP A 312 10.35 3.78 -32.71
C ASP A 312 10.98 4.29 -31.41
N ARG A 313 10.66 5.54 -31.03
CA ARG A 313 11.16 6.15 -29.79
C ARG A 313 10.39 5.68 -28.56
N VAL A 314 9.09 5.43 -28.70
CA VAL A 314 8.21 5.01 -27.60
C VAL A 314 8.32 3.50 -27.33
N LEU A 315 8.54 2.68 -28.38
CA LEU A 315 8.65 1.22 -28.30
C LEU A 315 9.57 0.70 -27.17
N PRO A 316 10.83 1.17 -27.00
CA PRO A 316 11.69 0.69 -25.92
C PRO A 316 11.16 1.03 -24.52
N LEU A 317 10.42 2.14 -24.37
CA LEU A 317 9.83 2.55 -23.10
C LEU A 317 8.56 1.74 -22.79
N ALA A 318 7.76 1.42 -23.82
CA ALA A 318 6.67 0.44 -23.72
C ALA A 318 7.18 -0.94 -23.30
N GLN A 319 8.31 -1.37 -23.87
CA GLN A 319 8.98 -2.62 -23.51
C GLN A 319 9.44 -2.64 -22.04
N LYS A 320 9.91 -1.50 -21.50
CA LYS A 320 10.18 -1.33 -20.07
C LYS A 320 8.93 -1.52 -19.20
N CYS A 321 7.78 -0.98 -19.60
CA CYS A 321 6.51 -1.21 -18.88
C CYS A 321 6.22 -2.71 -18.72
N LEU A 322 6.42 -3.50 -19.78
CA LEU A 322 6.21 -4.95 -19.75
C LEU A 322 7.23 -5.69 -18.90
N GLN A 323 8.49 -5.23 -18.86
CA GLN A 323 9.49 -5.76 -17.94
C GLN A 323 9.05 -5.55 -16.47
N TYR A 324 8.53 -4.36 -16.15
CA TYR A 324 7.97 -4.09 -14.82
C TYR A 324 6.72 -4.90 -14.53
N CYS A 325 5.87 -5.17 -15.52
CA CYS A 325 4.72 -6.10 -15.36
C CYS A 325 5.21 -7.51 -15.01
N ALA A 326 6.23 -8.03 -15.70
CA ALA A 326 6.80 -9.34 -15.43
C ALA A 326 7.42 -9.43 -14.03
N LEU A 327 8.17 -8.40 -13.62
CA LEU A 327 8.73 -8.29 -12.26
C LEU A 327 7.61 -8.21 -11.21
N THR A 328 6.54 -7.47 -11.48
CA THR A 328 5.39 -7.30 -10.58
C THR A 328 4.75 -8.64 -10.26
N ILE A 329 4.50 -9.47 -11.29
CA ILE A 329 3.99 -10.83 -11.10
C ILE A 329 4.98 -11.63 -10.24
N LYS A 330 6.27 -11.68 -10.60
CA LYS A 330 7.28 -12.48 -9.88
C LYS A 330 7.43 -12.08 -8.40
N ARG A 331 7.44 -10.78 -8.10
CA ARG A 331 7.65 -10.28 -6.73
C ARG A 331 6.39 -10.41 -5.88
N LEU A 332 5.22 -10.02 -6.41
CA LEU A 332 3.96 -10.01 -5.64
C LEU A 332 3.31 -11.39 -5.48
N THR A 333 3.82 -12.42 -6.19
CA THR A 333 3.46 -13.81 -5.91
C THR A 333 4.03 -14.31 -4.58
N ARG A 334 5.03 -13.61 -4.00
CA ARG A 334 5.48 -13.92 -2.64
C ARG A 334 4.28 -13.82 -1.68
N PRO A 335 4.06 -14.82 -0.81
CA PRO A 335 3.02 -14.75 0.20
C PRO A 335 3.32 -13.61 1.16
N HIS A 336 2.39 -12.69 1.29
CA HIS A 336 2.46 -11.62 2.28
C HIS A 336 1.06 -11.15 2.65
N TYR A 337 0.82 -10.93 3.94
CA TYR A 337 -0.48 -10.59 4.48
C TYR A 337 -0.39 -9.27 5.25
N TYR A 338 -0.74 -8.17 4.58
CA TYR A 338 -0.84 -6.84 5.18
C TYR A 338 -1.84 -5.98 4.42
N GLU A 339 -2.06 -4.72 4.84
CA GLU A 339 -2.89 -3.70 4.18
C GLU A 339 -2.68 -3.65 2.64
N ALA A 340 -1.48 -3.98 2.15
CA ALA A 340 -1.16 -3.97 0.73
C ALA A 340 -1.74 -5.14 -0.08
N THR A 341 -2.23 -6.22 0.55
CA THR A 341 -2.60 -7.46 -0.15
C THR A 341 -3.64 -7.25 -1.25
N TRP A 342 -4.64 -6.38 -1.02
CA TRP A 342 -5.62 -6.04 -2.05
C TRP A 342 -4.97 -5.34 -3.25
N PHE A 343 -4.11 -4.36 -3.00
CA PHE A 343 -3.36 -3.65 -4.03
C PHE A 343 -2.47 -4.60 -4.82
N SER A 344 -1.85 -5.58 -4.16
CA SER A 344 -1.02 -6.58 -4.82
C SER A 344 -1.83 -7.40 -5.85
N TYR A 345 -3.08 -7.74 -5.56
CA TYR A 345 -3.92 -8.47 -6.52
C TYR A 345 -4.33 -7.63 -7.72
N ARG A 346 -4.61 -6.35 -7.48
CA ARG A 346 -4.90 -5.38 -8.53
C ARG A 346 -3.68 -5.18 -9.43
N ALA A 347 -2.50 -5.04 -8.84
CA ALA A 347 -1.24 -4.91 -9.57
C ALA A 347 -0.91 -6.16 -10.40
N ILE A 348 -1.04 -7.37 -9.83
CA ILE A 348 -0.88 -8.63 -10.56
C ILE A 348 -1.88 -8.73 -11.71
N SER A 349 -3.17 -8.46 -11.45
CA SER A 349 -4.21 -8.55 -12.50
C SER A 349 -3.95 -7.57 -13.63
N THR A 350 -3.54 -6.34 -13.31
CA THR A 350 -3.19 -5.30 -14.29
C THR A 350 -1.96 -5.70 -15.08
N ALA A 351 -0.90 -6.18 -14.43
CA ALA A 351 0.31 -6.66 -15.10
C ALA A 351 0.01 -7.82 -16.07
N THR A 352 -0.82 -8.79 -15.65
CA THR A 352 -1.25 -9.89 -16.50
C THR A 352 -2.04 -9.42 -17.71
N LEU A 353 -2.99 -8.48 -17.51
CA LEU A 353 -3.77 -7.89 -18.59
C LEU A 353 -2.86 -7.19 -19.62
N LEU A 354 -1.90 -6.39 -19.16
CA LEU A 354 -0.98 -5.66 -20.03
C LEU A 354 -0.05 -6.59 -20.81
N ILE A 355 0.41 -7.69 -20.21
CA ILE A 355 1.19 -8.72 -20.91
C ILE A 355 0.35 -9.38 -22.01
N LEU A 356 -0.90 -9.76 -21.72
CA LEU A 356 -1.82 -10.35 -22.71
C LEU A 356 -2.13 -9.37 -23.84
N ALA A 357 -2.35 -8.09 -23.53
CA ALA A 357 -2.56 -7.04 -24.54
C ALA A 357 -1.34 -6.88 -25.47
N ALA A 358 -0.13 -6.96 -24.93
CA ALA A 358 1.09 -6.96 -25.72
C ALA A 358 1.19 -8.18 -26.66
N GLN A 359 0.77 -9.38 -26.20
CA GLN A 359 0.76 -10.56 -27.06
C GLN A 359 -0.25 -10.43 -28.22
N LEU A 360 -1.42 -9.84 -27.97
CA LEU A 360 -2.39 -9.53 -29.02
C LEU A 360 -1.87 -8.51 -30.04
N ARG A 361 -1.01 -7.57 -29.63
CA ARG A 361 -0.37 -6.62 -30.55
C ARG A 361 0.65 -7.29 -31.48
N GLY A 362 1.30 -8.36 -31.02
CA GLY A 362 2.25 -9.14 -31.82
C GLY A 362 3.73 -8.87 -31.49
N PRO A 363 4.65 -9.26 -32.38
CA PRO A 363 6.05 -9.54 -32.05
C PRO A 363 6.91 -8.33 -31.65
N LEU A 364 6.41 -7.10 -31.86
CA LEU A 364 7.11 -5.87 -31.48
C LEU A 364 7.27 -5.75 -29.96
N LEU A 365 6.35 -6.34 -29.18
CA LEU A 365 6.36 -6.32 -27.73
C LEU A 365 6.65 -7.72 -27.19
N TYR A 366 7.84 -7.91 -26.64
CA TYR A 366 8.30 -9.23 -26.21
C TYR A 366 8.26 -9.38 -24.69
N VAL A 367 7.71 -10.49 -24.21
CA VAL A 367 7.78 -10.86 -22.80
C VAL A 367 8.28 -12.30 -22.69
N HIS A 368 9.48 -12.46 -22.14
CA HIS A 368 10.09 -13.78 -21.95
C HIS A 368 9.25 -14.63 -20.99
N ASN A 369 8.96 -15.87 -21.39
CA ASN A 369 8.15 -16.84 -20.63
C ASN A 369 6.78 -16.28 -20.17
N TRP A 370 6.14 -15.45 -21.00
CA TRP A 370 4.87 -14.81 -20.66
C TRP A 370 3.77 -15.81 -20.27
N GLN A 371 3.68 -16.96 -20.92
CA GLN A 371 2.69 -18.00 -20.60
C GLN A 371 2.84 -18.53 -19.17
N ALA A 372 4.09 -18.74 -18.74
CA ALA A 372 4.39 -19.18 -17.38
C ALA A 372 4.07 -18.09 -16.35
N LEU A 373 4.32 -16.81 -16.68
CA LEU A 373 3.97 -15.67 -15.84
C LEU A 373 2.45 -15.50 -15.70
N VAL A 374 1.70 -15.59 -16.81
CA VAL A 374 0.24 -15.52 -16.78
C VAL A 374 -0.32 -16.69 -15.98
N SER A 375 0.17 -17.91 -16.20
CA SER A 375 -0.24 -19.10 -15.44
C SER A 375 0.05 -18.97 -13.94
N LEU A 376 1.21 -18.41 -13.56
CA LEU A 376 1.54 -18.10 -12.18
C LEU A 376 0.57 -17.08 -11.58
N SER A 377 0.26 -16.01 -12.32
CA SER A 377 -0.70 -14.99 -11.87
C SER A 377 -2.09 -15.56 -11.61
N LEU A 378 -2.60 -16.39 -12.53
CA LEU A 378 -3.93 -17.01 -12.42
C LEU A 378 -4.00 -17.96 -11.22
N ARG A 379 -2.94 -18.75 -10.96
CA ARG A 379 -2.86 -19.61 -9.77
C ARG A 379 -2.91 -18.80 -8.48
N VAL A 380 -2.13 -17.71 -8.40
CA VAL A 380 -2.10 -16.85 -7.21
C VAL A 380 -3.44 -16.15 -6.99
N LEU A 381 -4.07 -15.65 -8.04
CA LEU A 381 -5.41 -15.09 -7.93
C LEU A 381 -6.41 -16.16 -7.46
N ALA A 382 -6.37 -17.37 -8.01
CA ALA A 382 -7.32 -18.43 -7.66
C ALA A 382 -7.21 -18.94 -6.21
N ALA A 383 -6.00 -19.05 -5.67
CA ALA A 383 -5.81 -19.42 -4.27
C ALA A 383 -6.37 -18.38 -3.29
N ARG A 384 -6.43 -17.12 -3.72
CA ARG A 384 -6.70 -15.97 -2.85
C ARG A 384 -8.14 -15.43 -2.99
N THR A 385 -8.87 -15.81 -4.05
CA THR A 385 -10.30 -15.51 -4.25
C THR A 385 -11.22 -16.11 -3.18
N ALA A 386 -10.80 -17.19 -2.50
CA ALA A 386 -11.56 -17.76 -1.39
C ALA A 386 -11.84 -16.75 -0.25
N ARG A 387 -11.05 -15.67 -0.14
CA ARG A 387 -11.18 -14.64 0.91
C ARG A 387 -11.89 -13.36 0.47
N ALA A 388 -12.13 -13.15 -0.84
CA ALA A 388 -12.76 -11.93 -1.34
C ALA A 388 -13.45 -12.14 -2.70
N ALA A 389 -14.78 -12.12 -2.69
CA ALA A 389 -15.64 -12.43 -3.84
C ALA A 389 -15.46 -11.51 -5.07
N TYR A 390 -14.96 -10.28 -4.91
CA TYR A 390 -14.78 -9.36 -6.05
C TYR A 390 -13.47 -9.62 -6.83
N ILE A 391 -12.44 -10.21 -6.20
CA ILE A 391 -11.20 -10.59 -6.91
C ILE A 391 -11.52 -11.69 -7.94
N ASP A 392 -12.57 -12.47 -7.65
CA ASP A 392 -13.04 -13.56 -8.49
C ASP A 392 -13.52 -13.10 -9.87
N GLN A 393 -13.79 -11.80 -10.06
CA GLN A 393 -14.23 -11.25 -11.36
C GLN A 393 -13.09 -11.06 -12.37
N ALA A 394 -11.87 -10.78 -11.91
CA ALA A 394 -10.74 -10.53 -12.82
C ALA A 394 -10.24 -11.83 -13.46
N ARG A 395 -10.23 -12.94 -12.71
CA ARG A 395 -9.66 -14.22 -13.17
C ARG A 395 -10.38 -14.77 -14.43
N PRO A 396 -11.72 -14.89 -14.50
CA PRO A 396 -12.42 -15.37 -15.69
C PRO A 396 -12.12 -14.55 -16.94
N VAL A 397 -11.97 -13.22 -16.80
CA VAL A 397 -11.61 -12.33 -17.90
C VAL A 397 -10.20 -12.66 -18.40
N LEU A 398 -9.23 -12.76 -17.48
CA LEU A 398 -7.84 -13.10 -17.82
C LEU A 398 -7.72 -14.50 -18.44
N GLU A 399 -8.47 -15.49 -17.96
CA GLU A 399 -8.52 -16.84 -18.54
C GLU A 399 -9.11 -16.85 -19.96
N THR A 400 -10.15 -16.05 -20.18
CA THR A 400 -10.77 -15.92 -21.51
C THR A 400 -9.80 -15.27 -22.50
N LEU A 401 -9.12 -14.20 -22.08
CA LEU A 401 -8.10 -13.53 -22.89
C LEU A 401 -6.92 -14.47 -23.17
N LEU A 402 -6.43 -15.20 -22.17
CA LEU A 402 -5.34 -16.17 -22.36
C LEU A 402 -5.70 -17.19 -23.45
N LYS A 403 -6.91 -17.77 -23.40
CA LYS A 403 -7.37 -18.73 -24.44
C LYS A 403 -7.42 -18.12 -25.84
N HIS A 404 -7.75 -16.84 -25.95
CA HIS A 404 -7.77 -16.15 -27.23
C HIS A 404 -6.35 -15.96 -27.77
N VAL A 405 -5.44 -15.41 -26.95
CA VAL A 405 -4.04 -15.21 -27.32
C VAL A 405 -3.35 -16.51 -27.71
N THR A 406 -3.60 -17.62 -27.00
CA THR A 406 -2.96 -18.91 -27.32
C THR A 406 -3.46 -19.51 -28.63
N LYS A 407 -4.72 -19.27 -29.02
CA LYS A 407 -5.26 -19.77 -30.29
C LYS A 407 -4.69 -19.03 -31.50
N ASP A 408 -4.35 -17.75 -31.35
CA ASP A 408 -3.76 -16.95 -32.44
C ASP A 408 -2.26 -17.28 -32.65
N HIS A 409 -1.65 -18.06 -31.76
CA HIS A 409 -0.26 -18.50 -31.82
C HIS A 409 -0.09 -20.00 -32.16
N GLU A 410 -1.19 -20.75 -32.27
CA GLU A 410 -1.24 -22.12 -32.83
C GLU A 410 -1.52 -22.06 -34.33
#